data_AF-A0A2A3MQ06-F1
#
_entry.id   AF-A0A2A3MQ06-F1
#
_cell.length_a   1.000
_cell.length_b   1.000
_cell.length_c   1.000
_cell.angle_alpha   90.00
_cell.angle_beta   90.00
_cell.angle_gamma   90.00
#
_symmetry.space_group_name_H-M   'P 1'
#
loop_
_entity.id
_entity.type
_entity.pdbx_description
1 polymer ?
#
loop_
_entity_poly.entity_id
_entity_poly.type
_entity_poly.pdbx_seq_one_letter_code
_entity_poly.pdbx_strand_id
1 'polypeptide(L)'
;MQAETGRGSALAALRRADVVACDETGVRIEGCNAYQWVFCSAEAIVHTADFTRAGQVVRDIMNGHQPDVWISDRYTAQQGHGRLHQTCLAHLDRKARFVAEHGSDLTGVRLQLWLDRAFSLARSIAELASSTVRSHKRKLERDLGAILASATDCPLASELLGQIRRARDQLLTFCDFAGKVDATNNVSERALRPSVIQRKVTNGYRAKWAADAEAALRSTVDTARLTGQLPFRTILGAISA
;
A
#
# COMPACT_ATOMS: atom_id res chain seq x y z
N MET A 1 -6.22 25.64 -11.25
CA MET A 1 -6.59 25.17 -12.60
C MET A 1 -5.40 24.62 -13.43
N GLN A 2 -4.13 24.69 -12.99
CA GLN A 2 -2.99 24.14 -13.78
C GLN A 2 -1.96 23.30 -12.99
N ALA A 3 -2.01 23.30 -11.65
CA ALA A 3 -1.56 22.14 -10.85
C ALA A 3 -2.29 20.84 -11.29
N GLU A 4 -3.42 20.99 -11.99
CA GLU A 4 -4.16 19.97 -12.71
C GLU A 4 -3.39 19.37 -13.91
N THR A 5 -2.42 20.05 -14.51
CA THR A 5 -1.63 19.50 -15.65
C THR A 5 -0.59 18.48 -15.18
N GLY A 6 0.16 18.82 -14.12
CA GLY A 6 1.13 17.91 -13.49
C GLY A 6 0.45 16.72 -12.81
N ARG A 7 -0.58 17.00 -11.99
CA ARG A 7 -1.44 15.97 -11.39
C ARG A 7 -2.17 15.15 -12.45
N GLY A 8 -2.68 15.79 -13.49
CA GLY A 8 -3.43 15.13 -14.58
C GLY A 8 -2.56 14.15 -15.36
N SER A 9 -1.30 14.51 -15.61
CA SER A 9 -0.31 13.59 -16.21
C SER A 9 -0.03 12.40 -15.30
N ALA A 10 0.15 12.63 -13.99
CA ALA A 10 0.33 11.56 -13.00
C ALA A 10 -0.91 10.64 -12.91
N LEU A 11 -2.12 11.21 -12.95
CA LEU A 11 -3.37 10.44 -13.00
C LEU A 11 -3.46 9.60 -14.29
N ALA A 12 -3.08 10.16 -15.43
CA ALA A 12 -3.09 9.44 -16.70
C ALA A 12 -2.11 8.25 -16.68
N ALA A 13 -0.92 8.42 -16.11
CA ALA A 13 0.05 7.33 -15.92
C ALA A 13 -0.47 6.27 -14.94
N LEU A 14 -1.04 6.69 -13.79
CA LEU A 14 -1.63 5.78 -12.81
C LEU A 14 -2.75 4.92 -13.42
N ARG A 15 -3.60 5.51 -14.27
CA ARG A 15 -4.73 4.84 -14.96
C ARG A 15 -4.33 3.91 -16.11
N ARG A 16 -3.03 3.63 -16.25
CA ARG A 16 -2.51 2.60 -17.15
C ARG A 16 -1.49 1.68 -16.46
N ALA A 17 -1.26 1.87 -15.15
CA ALA A 17 -0.24 1.12 -14.43
C ALA A 17 -0.69 -0.33 -14.17
N ASP A 18 0.21 -1.29 -14.39
CA ASP A 18 -0.04 -2.71 -14.09
C ASP A 18 -0.07 -3.00 -12.59
N VAL A 19 0.69 -2.23 -11.81
CA VAL A 19 0.82 -2.38 -10.36
C VAL A 19 0.51 -1.04 -9.69
N VAL A 20 -0.42 -1.07 -8.74
CA VAL A 20 -0.76 0.10 -7.92
C VAL A 20 -0.69 -0.28 -6.45
N ALA A 21 0.11 0.47 -5.70
CA ALA A 21 0.15 0.46 -4.25
C ALA A 21 -0.69 1.61 -3.71
N CYS A 22 -1.48 1.39 -2.67
CA CYS A 22 -2.37 2.40 -2.13
C CYS A 22 -2.42 2.37 -0.61
N ASP A 23 -2.47 3.56 0.00
CA ASP A 23 -2.64 3.72 1.44
C ASP A 23 -3.41 5.01 1.74
N GLU A 24 -3.91 5.11 2.96
CA GLU A 24 -4.64 6.28 3.43
C GLU A 24 -4.42 6.56 4.91
N THR A 25 -4.50 7.83 5.26
CA THR A 25 -4.32 8.28 6.64
C THR A 25 -5.27 9.40 6.99
N GLY A 26 -5.71 9.45 8.24
CA GLY A 26 -6.66 10.45 8.71
C GLY A 26 -6.10 11.88 8.61
N VAL A 27 -6.96 12.84 8.30
CA VAL A 27 -6.68 14.27 8.29
C VAL A 27 -7.87 15.07 8.82
N ARG A 28 -7.62 16.29 9.27
CA ARG A 28 -8.65 17.25 9.65
C ARG A 28 -8.79 18.28 8.53
N ILE A 29 -10.00 18.47 8.02
CA ILE A 29 -10.33 19.51 7.05
C ILE A 29 -11.52 20.25 7.63
N GLU A 30 -11.38 21.55 7.92
CA GLU A 30 -12.46 22.39 8.46
C GLU A 30 -13.06 21.87 9.77
N GLY A 31 -12.27 21.17 10.57
CA GLY A 31 -12.78 20.54 11.79
C GLY A 31 -13.66 19.30 11.53
N CYS A 32 -13.63 18.74 10.33
CA CYS A 32 -14.25 17.47 9.97
C CYS A 32 -13.19 16.38 9.76
N ASN A 33 -13.58 15.13 10.05
CA ASN A 33 -12.70 13.98 9.81
C ASN A 33 -12.69 13.72 8.31
N ALA A 34 -11.49 13.56 7.78
CA ALA A 34 -11.24 13.30 6.38
C ALA A 34 -10.03 12.36 6.26
N TYR A 35 -9.68 12.01 5.02
CA TYR A 35 -8.63 11.06 4.71
C TYR A 35 -7.77 11.62 3.58
N GLN A 36 -6.46 11.52 3.75
CA GLN A 36 -5.52 11.69 2.67
C GLN A 36 -5.14 10.30 2.16
N TRP A 37 -5.38 10.08 0.89
CA TRP A 37 -5.04 8.87 0.16
C TRP A 37 -3.77 9.11 -0.66
N VAL A 38 -3.03 8.04 -0.93
CA VAL A 38 -1.98 8.00 -1.93
C VAL A 38 -2.11 6.75 -2.80
N PHE A 39 -1.77 6.90 -4.07
CA PHE A 39 -1.71 5.85 -5.07
C PHE A 39 -0.33 5.93 -5.73
N CYS A 40 0.42 4.85 -5.68
CA CYS A 40 1.78 4.76 -6.17
C CYS A 40 1.86 3.69 -7.27
N SER A 41 2.54 4.04 -8.36
CA SER A 41 2.93 3.12 -9.42
C SER A 41 4.40 3.36 -9.77
N ALA A 42 4.94 2.62 -10.75
CA ALA A 42 6.31 2.82 -11.21
C ALA A 42 6.55 4.23 -11.81
N GLU A 43 5.50 4.89 -12.32
CA GLU A 43 5.62 6.15 -13.06
C GLU A 43 4.88 7.33 -12.41
N ALA A 44 4.05 7.09 -11.39
CA ALA A 44 3.24 8.13 -10.79
C ALA A 44 2.99 7.93 -9.29
N ILE A 45 2.96 9.05 -8.57
CA ILE A 45 2.48 9.16 -7.18
C ILE A 45 1.37 10.19 -7.15
N VAL A 46 0.15 9.75 -6.82
CA VAL A 46 -1.05 10.58 -6.80
C VAL A 46 -1.61 10.62 -5.39
N HIS A 47 -1.68 11.80 -4.80
CA HIS A 47 -2.37 12.04 -3.53
C HIS A 47 -3.80 12.48 -3.77
N THR A 48 -4.73 12.23 -2.86
CA THR A 48 -6.03 12.94 -2.87
C THR A 48 -6.54 13.12 -1.44
N ALA A 49 -7.34 14.15 -1.21
CA ALA A 49 -7.98 14.40 0.07
C ALA A 49 -9.49 14.28 -0.08
N ASP A 50 -10.11 13.45 0.73
CA ASP A 50 -11.55 13.19 0.68
C ASP A 50 -12.14 13.10 2.09
N PHE A 51 -13.42 13.44 2.25
CA PHE A 51 -14.11 13.31 3.54
C PHE A 51 -14.47 11.85 3.87
N THR A 52 -14.35 10.92 2.92
CA THR A 52 -14.62 9.51 3.14
C THR A 52 -13.38 8.62 3.02
N ARG A 53 -13.39 7.52 3.78
CA ARG A 53 -12.46 6.38 3.66
C ARG A 53 -13.06 5.24 2.82
N ALA A 54 -14.11 5.52 2.03
CA ALA A 54 -14.81 4.51 1.25
C ALA A 54 -14.07 4.15 -0.04
N GLY A 55 -14.36 2.96 -0.57
CA GLY A 55 -13.78 2.48 -1.82
C GLY A 55 -14.23 3.29 -3.04
N GLN A 56 -15.20 4.21 -2.87
CA GLN A 56 -15.58 5.19 -3.90
C GLN A 56 -14.39 6.06 -4.30
N VAL A 57 -13.55 6.47 -3.35
CA VAL A 57 -12.36 7.29 -3.64
C VAL A 57 -11.41 6.55 -4.59
N VAL A 58 -11.22 5.25 -4.36
CA VAL A 58 -10.41 4.40 -5.25
C VAL A 58 -11.03 4.33 -6.64
N ARG A 59 -12.35 4.09 -6.75
CA ARG A 59 -13.05 4.03 -8.03
C ARG A 59 -12.95 5.33 -8.83
N ASP A 60 -13.10 6.48 -8.16
CA ASP A 60 -13.03 7.80 -8.81
C ASP A 60 -11.61 8.10 -9.31
N ILE A 61 -10.60 7.78 -8.52
CA ILE A 61 -9.20 7.97 -8.92
C ILE A 61 -8.84 7.05 -10.08
N MET A 62 -9.20 5.77 -10.01
CA MET A 62 -8.85 4.76 -11.02
C MET A 62 -9.70 4.88 -12.30
N ASN A 63 -10.89 5.47 -12.23
CA ASN A 63 -11.75 5.77 -13.39
C ASN A 63 -11.91 4.60 -14.36
N GLY A 64 -12.25 3.42 -13.82
CA GLY A 64 -12.46 2.20 -14.59
C GLY A 64 -11.21 1.39 -14.91
N HIS A 65 -10.00 1.91 -14.67
CA HIS A 65 -8.77 1.13 -14.79
C HIS A 65 -8.66 0.09 -13.67
N GLN A 66 -8.33 -1.15 -14.02
CA GLN A 66 -8.06 -2.23 -13.09
C GLN A 66 -6.61 -2.71 -13.27
N PRO A 67 -5.68 -2.43 -12.35
CA PRO A 67 -4.32 -2.96 -12.41
C PRO A 67 -4.30 -4.47 -12.27
N ASP A 68 -3.24 -5.10 -12.75
CA ASP A 68 -2.97 -6.52 -12.54
C ASP A 68 -2.78 -6.82 -11.05
N VAL A 69 -2.07 -5.95 -10.30
CA VAL A 69 -1.83 -6.13 -8.87
C VAL A 69 -2.12 -4.86 -8.08
N TRP A 70 -2.94 -5.01 -7.03
CA TRP A 70 -3.18 -3.99 -6.01
C TRP A 70 -2.41 -4.30 -4.73
N ILE A 71 -1.64 -3.36 -4.18
CA ILE A 71 -0.86 -3.55 -2.94
C ILE A 71 -1.43 -2.67 -1.82
N SER A 72 -1.89 -3.25 -0.70
CA SER A 72 -2.33 -2.48 0.47
C SER A 72 -2.38 -3.29 1.78
N ASP A 73 -2.75 -2.66 2.90
CA ASP A 73 -2.87 -3.28 4.24
C ASP A 73 -4.11 -4.19 4.41
N ARG A 74 -4.85 -4.43 3.31
CA ARG A 74 -6.08 -5.23 3.25
C ARG A 74 -7.26 -4.64 4.02
N TYR A 75 -7.30 -3.31 4.20
CA TYR A 75 -8.55 -2.63 4.54
C TYR A 75 -9.65 -2.99 3.53
N THR A 76 -10.87 -3.27 4.02
CA THR A 76 -11.98 -3.80 3.20
C THR A 76 -12.30 -2.92 2.00
N ALA A 77 -12.23 -1.59 2.16
CA ALA A 77 -12.53 -0.66 1.06
C ALA A 77 -11.48 -0.69 -0.07
N GLN A 78 -10.31 -1.29 0.18
CA GLN A 78 -9.25 -1.49 -0.79
C GLN A 78 -9.29 -2.88 -1.47
N GLN A 79 -10.26 -3.73 -1.14
CA GLN A 79 -10.39 -5.05 -1.76
C GLN A 79 -11.07 -4.94 -3.14
N GLY A 80 -10.61 -5.74 -4.11
CA GLY A 80 -11.24 -5.89 -5.42
C GLY A 80 -10.85 -4.84 -6.48
N HIS A 81 -9.92 -3.93 -6.19
CA HIS A 81 -9.51 -2.88 -7.15
C HIS A 81 -8.41 -3.31 -8.13
N GLY A 82 -7.72 -4.42 -7.88
CA GLY A 82 -6.83 -5.07 -8.84
C GLY A 82 -7.30 -6.48 -9.18
N ARG A 83 -6.77 -7.07 -10.26
CA ARG A 83 -7.05 -8.46 -10.63
C ARG A 83 -6.53 -9.44 -9.57
N LEU A 84 -5.35 -9.14 -9.04
CA LEU A 84 -4.75 -9.78 -7.88
C LEU A 84 -4.49 -8.72 -6.81
N HIS A 85 -4.28 -9.19 -5.58
CA HIS A 85 -4.02 -8.32 -4.45
C HIS A 85 -2.82 -8.83 -3.68
N GLN A 86 -1.84 -7.98 -3.40
CA GLN A 86 -0.75 -8.25 -2.47
C GLN A 86 -1.05 -7.57 -1.14
N THR A 87 -1.39 -8.36 -0.12
CA THR A 87 -1.56 -7.86 1.24
C THR A 87 -0.19 -7.48 1.80
N CYS A 88 -0.09 -6.30 2.41
CA CYS A 88 1.14 -5.81 3.03
C CYS A 88 1.56 -6.72 4.19
N LEU A 89 2.65 -7.46 4.00
CA LEU A 89 3.12 -8.41 5.01
C LEU A 89 3.63 -7.72 6.29
N ALA A 90 4.06 -6.45 6.22
CA ALA A 90 4.53 -5.70 7.40
C ALA A 90 3.42 -5.44 8.43
N HIS A 91 2.15 -5.38 7.99
CA HIS A 91 1.01 -5.29 8.92
C HIS A 91 0.75 -6.62 9.63
N LEU A 92 0.89 -7.74 8.91
CA LEU A 92 0.77 -9.08 9.49
C LEU A 92 1.94 -9.40 10.42
N ASP A 93 3.15 -8.94 10.10
CA ASP A 93 4.34 -9.11 10.96
C ASP A 93 4.19 -8.40 12.29
N ARG A 94 3.74 -7.15 12.30
CA ARG A 94 3.45 -6.45 13.56
C ARG A 94 2.43 -7.18 14.43
N LYS A 95 1.39 -7.76 13.81
CA LYS A 95 0.39 -8.57 14.53
C LYS A 95 0.98 -9.88 15.03
N ALA A 96 1.78 -10.58 14.22
CA ALA A 96 2.45 -11.82 14.63
C ALA A 96 3.45 -11.58 15.77
N ARG A 97 4.14 -10.43 15.77
CA ARG A 97 4.98 -9.93 16.88
C ARG A 97 4.19 -9.74 18.15
N PHE A 98 3.09 -9.00 18.08
CA PHE A 98 2.20 -8.82 19.21
C PHE A 98 1.68 -10.14 19.78
N VAL A 99 1.22 -11.06 18.92
CA VAL A 99 0.70 -12.38 19.34
C VAL A 99 1.81 -13.25 19.94
N ALA A 100 3.06 -13.17 19.48
CA ALA A 100 4.13 -13.96 20.10
C ALA A 100 4.51 -13.45 21.49
N GLU A 101 4.40 -12.15 21.71
CA GLU A 101 4.74 -11.52 23.00
C GLU A 101 3.61 -11.68 24.03
N HIS A 102 2.35 -11.60 23.58
CA HIS A 102 1.18 -11.55 24.47
C HIS A 102 0.27 -12.77 24.37
N GLY A 103 0.50 -13.66 23.40
CA GLY A 103 -0.27 -14.88 23.21
C GLY A 103 0.14 -15.98 24.18
N SER A 104 -0.76 -16.94 24.39
CA SER A 104 -0.55 -18.07 25.28
C SER A 104 0.04 -19.30 24.59
N ASP A 105 0.39 -19.21 23.30
CA ASP A 105 0.93 -20.31 22.52
C ASP A 105 2.00 -19.87 21.49
N LEU A 106 2.54 -20.85 20.76
CA LEU A 106 3.61 -20.63 19.78
C LEU A 106 3.12 -20.16 18.40
N THR A 107 1.83 -19.90 18.21
CA THR A 107 1.28 -19.53 16.90
C THR A 107 1.89 -18.22 16.38
N GLY A 108 2.00 -17.21 17.26
CA GLY A 108 2.64 -15.94 16.90
C GLY A 108 4.09 -16.11 16.45
N VAL A 109 4.88 -16.90 17.19
CA VAL A 109 6.28 -17.21 16.87
C VAL A 109 6.40 -17.93 15.52
N ARG A 110 5.55 -18.95 15.27
CA ARG A 110 5.54 -19.69 14.00
C ARG A 110 5.23 -18.77 12.81
N LEU A 111 4.30 -17.83 12.99
CA LEU A 111 3.96 -16.85 11.96
C LEU A 111 5.08 -15.85 11.71
N GLN A 112 5.79 -15.39 12.75
CA GLN A 112 6.99 -14.56 12.57
C GLN A 112 8.06 -15.28 11.74
N LEU A 113 8.40 -16.52 12.11
CA LEU A 113 9.39 -17.31 11.37
C LEU A 113 8.96 -17.57 9.92
N TRP A 114 7.66 -17.68 9.67
CA TRP A 114 7.13 -17.76 8.31
C TRP A 114 7.30 -16.43 7.55
N LEU A 115 6.96 -15.30 8.19
CA LEU A 115 7.08 -13.96 7.62
C LEU A 115 8.54 -13.57 7.36
N ASP A 116 9.47 -13.89 8.26
CA ASP A 116 10.91 -13.66 8.08
C ASP A 116 11.42 -14.37 6.82
N ARG A 117 10.97 -15.61 6.58
CA ARG A 117 11.29 -16.36 5.36
C ARG A 117 10.64 -15.74 4.12
N ALA A 118 9.40 -15.26 4.20
CA ALA A 118 8.74 -14.55 3.12
C ALA A 118 9.46 -13.23 2.77
N PHE A 119 9.86 -12.45 3.78
CA PHE A 119 10.66 -11.23 3.59
C PHE A 119 12.04 -11.53 3.03
N SER A 120 12.69 -12.61 3.48
CA SER A 120 13.97 -13.05 2.92
C SER A 120 13.84 -13.39 1.45
N LEU A 121 12.78 -14.09 1.05
CA LEU A 121 12.49 -14.36 -0.36
C LEU A 121 12.25 -13.05 -1.12
N ALA A 122 11.42 -12.14 -0.59
CA ALA A 122 11.10 -10.87 -1.23
C ALA A 122 12.36 -10.02 -1.50
N ARG A 123 13.32 -9.99 -0.57
CA ARG A 123 14.57 -9.23 -0.72
C ARG A 123 15.47 -9.73 -1.85
N SER A 124 15.51 -11.04 -2.09
CA SER A 124 16.37 -11.64 -3.13
C SER A 124 15.62 -12.02 -4.41
N ILE A 125 14.30 -11.79 -4.47
CA ILE A 125 13.43 -12.39 -5.50
C ILE A 125 13.84 -12.04 -6.93
N ALA A 126 14.32 -10.80 -7.15
CA ALA A 126 14.71 -10.31 -8.46
C ALA A 126 15.97 -11.01 -9.02
N GLU A 127 16.78 -11.61 -8.15
CA GLU A 127 18.04 -12.28 -8.50
C GLU A 127 17.88 -13.80 -8.68
N LEU A 128 16.71 -14.34 -8.30
CA LEU A 128 16.46 -15.78 -8.31
C LEU A 128 15.88 -16.25 -9.65
N ALA A 129 16.28 -17.44 -10.08
CA ALA A 129 15.62 -18.13 -11.18
C ALA A 129 14.14 -18.38 -10.87
N SER A 130 13.28 -18.29 -11.89
CA SER A 130 11.83 -18.45 -11.73
C SER A 130 11.43 -19.81 -11.12
N SER A 131 12.19 -20.87 -11.40
CA SER A 131 12.01 -22.20 -10.79
C SER A 131 12.29 -22.19 -9.28
N THR A 132 13.31 -21.46 -8.84
CA THR A 132 13.67 -21.29 -7.44
C THR A 132 12.59 -20.51 -6.69
N VAL A 133 12.09 -19.41 -7.27
CA VAL A 133 10.98 -18.64 -6.70
C VAL A 133 9.73 -19.52 -6.54
N ARG A 134 9.37 -20.30 -7.58
CA ARG A 134 8.23 -21.24 -7.50
C ARG A 134 8.42 -22.30 -6.41
N SER A 135 9.64 -22.82 -6.25
CA SER A 135 9.95 -23.80 -5.20
C SER A 135 9.79 -23.20 -3.80
N HIS A 136 10.34 -21.99 -3.58
CA HIS A 136 10.22 -21.27 -2.31
C HIS A 136 8.78 -20.89 -2.01
N LYS A 137 8.03 -20.37 -3.00
CA LYS A 137 6.59 -20.06 -2.87
C LYS A 137 5.81 -21.29 -2.41
N ARG A 138 5.96 -22.44 -3.08
CA ARG A 138 5.30 -23.70 -2.71
C ARG A 138 5.64 -24.15 -1.30
N LYS A 139 6.90 -23.96 -0.86
CA LYS A 139 7.31 -24.27 0.51
C LYS A 139 6.61 -23.35 1.51
N LEU A 140 6.59 -22.05 1.26
CA LEU A 140 5.88 -21.08 2.09
C LEU A 140 4.37 -21.38 2.15
N GLU A 141 3.73 -21.73 1.05
CA GLU A 141 2.31 -22.11 1.01
C GLU A 141 2.01 -23.35 1.86
N ARG A 142 2.86 -24.39 1.78
CA ARG A 142 2.71 -25.59 2.61
C ARG A 142 2.90 -25.29 4.10
N ASP A 143 3.95 -24.55 4.43
CA ASP A 143 4.26 -24.17 5.81
C ASP A 143 3.14 -23.31 6.40
N LEU A 144 2.60 -22.37 5.62
CA LEU A 144 1.44 -21.57 6.02
C LEU A 144 0.22 -22.44 6.25
N GLY A 145 -0.05 -23.40 5.36
CA GLY A 145 -1.14 -24.36 5.51
C GLY A 145 -1.06 -25.13 6.83
N ALA A 146 0.13 -25.60 7.21
CA ALA A 146 0.36 -26.29 8.47
C ALA A 146 0.15 -25.38 9.70
N ILE A 147 0.51 -24.10 9.61
CA ILE A 147 0.22 -23.12 10.68
C ILE A 147 -1.29 -22.88 10.78
N LEU A 148 -1.96 -22.65 9.66
CA LEU A 148 -3.40 -22.38 9.62
C LEU A 148 -4.27 -23.56 10.06
N ALA A 149 -3.78 -24.78 9.92
CA ALA A 149 -4.44 -26.00 10.37
C ALA A 149 -4.27 -26.28 11.87
N SER A 150 -3.40 -25.54 12.57
CA SER A 150 -3.18 -25.74 14.00
C SER A 150 -4.36 -25.22 14.82
N ALA A 151 -4.80 -26.00 15.80
CA ALA A 151 -5.74 -25.55 16.81
C ALA A 151 -5.03 -24.60 17.79
N THR A 152 -5.78 -23.62 18.29
CA THR A 152 -5.31 -22.67 19.31
C THR A 152 -6.48 -22.27 20.19
N ASP A 153 -6.26 -22.31 21.50
CA ASP A 153 -7.19 -21.75 22.49
C ASP A 153 -6.86 -20.29 22.81
N CYS A 154 -5.79 -19.74 22.23
CA CYS A 154 -5.40 -18.34 22.41
C CYS A 154 -6.29 -17.44 21.54
N PRO A 155 -7.09 -16.52 22.12
CA PRO A 155 -7.97 -15.65 21.34
C PRO A 155 -7.22 -14.76 20.34
N LEU A 156 -6.06 -14.23 20.75
CA LEU A 156 -5.20 -13.40 19.90
C LEU A 156 -4.67 -14.17 18.68
N ALA A 157 -4.24 -15.42 18.89
CA ALA A 157 -3.79 -16.29 17.81
C ALA A 157 -4.95 -16.68 16.88
N SER A 158 -6.10 -17.04 17.44
CA SER A 158 -7.30 -17.40 16.68
C SER A 158 -7.74 -16.25 15.76
N GLU A 159 -7.75 -15.02 16.27
CA GLU A 159 -8.07 -13.83 15.48
C GLU A 159 -7.08 -13.63 14.33
N LEU A 160 -5.78 -13.68 14.61
CA LEU A 160 -4.73 -13.51 13.60
C LEU A 160 -4.79 -14.61 12.53
N LEU A 161 -4.95 -15.88 12.92
CA LEU A 161 -5.14 -16.99 11.98
C LEU A 161 -6.39 -16.76 11.11
N GLY A 162 -7.49 -16.26 11.68
CA GLY A 162 -8.68 -15.89 10.93
C GLY A 162 -8.42 -14.79 9.88
N GLN A 163 -7.65 -13.76 10.25
CA GLN A 163 -7.24 -12.71 9.32
C GLN A 163 -6.38 -13.26 8.18
N ILE A 164 -5.39 -14.09 8.49
CA ILE A 164 -4.49 -14.71 7.51
C ILE A 164 -5.25 -15.67 6.60
N ARG A 165 -6.20 -16.47 7.10
CA ARG A 165 -7.06 -17.34 6.27
C ARG A 165 -7.80 -16.54 5.20
N ARG A 166 -8.38 -15.39 5.57
CA ARG A 166 -9.08 -14.51 4.62
C ARG A 166 -8.16 -13.85 3.59
N ALA A 167 -6.87 -13.71 3.93
CA ALA A 167 -5.87 -13.09 3.08
C ALA A 167 -4.98 -14.12 2.34
N ARG A 168 -5.22 -15.42 2.51
CA ARG A 168 -4.29 -16.50 2.13
C ARG A 168 -3.75 -16.36 0.71
N ASP A 169 -4.64 -16.14 -0.24
CA ASP A 169 -4.30 -16.10 -1.67
C ASP A 169 -3.70 -14.74 -2.10
N GLN A 170 -3.54 -13.82 -1.16
CA GLN A 170 -3.03 -12.45 -1.35
C GLN A 170 -1.65 -12.23 -0.69
N LEU A 171 -1.08 -13.23 -0.01
CA LEU A 171 0.15 -13.02 0.77
C LEU A 171 1.43 -13.16 -0.06
N LEU A 172 1.39 -13.99 -1.09
CA LEU A 172 2.55 -14.38 -1.89
C LEU A 172 2.42 -13.97 -3.37
N THR A 173 1.51 -13.04 -3.70
CA THR A 173 1.33 -12.53 -5.07
C THR A 173 2.63 -11.95 -5.63
N PHE A 174 3.46 -11.33 -4.79
CA PHE A 174 4.79 -10.83 -5.18
C PHE A 174 5.69 -11.91 -5.80
N CYS A 175 5.49 -13.19 -5.46
CA CYS A 175 6.24 -14.30 -6.04
C CYS A 175 6.00 -14.48 -7.55
N ASP A 176 4.83 -14.09 -8.03
CA ASP A 176 4.45 -14.22 -9.45
C ASP A 176 4.85 -12.99 -10.28
N PHE A 177 5.29 -11.91 -9.62
CA PHE A 177 5.65 -10.62 -10.22
C PHE A 177 7.02 -10.14 -9.70
N ALA A 178 8.00 -11.05 -9.72
CA ALA A 178 9.35 -10.80 -9.22
C ALA A 178 9.94 -9.50 -9.81
N GLY A 179 10.43 -8.62 -8.92
CA GLY A 179 11.01 -7.32 -9.29
C GLY A 179 10.00 -6.23 -9.65
N LYS A 180 8.69 -6.53 -9.69
CA LYS A 180 7.63 -5.55 -10.00
C LYS A 180 6.68 -5.30 -8.82
N VAL A 181 6.42 -6.31 -8.00
CA VAL A 181 5.51 -6.22 -6.84
C VAL A 181 6.30 -6.43 -5.57
N ASP A 182 6.18 -5.50 -4.64
CA ASP A 182 6.76 -5.62 -3.30
C ASP A 182 5.86 -6.44 -2.37
N ALA A 183 6.46 -7.18 -1.44
CA ALA A 183 5.72 -7.87 -0.38
C ALA A 183 5.08 -6.93 0.67
N THR A 184 5.40 -5.64 0.61
CA THR A 184 4.96 -4.60 1.55
C THR A 184 4.45 -3.37 0.82
N ASN A 185 3.57 -2.61 1.46
CA ASN A 185 3.07 -1.33 0.95
C ASN A 185 3.97 -0.12 1.32
N ASN A 186 5.27 -0.35 1.50
CA ASN A 186 6.22 0.64 1.99
C ASN A 186 6.28 1.91 1.13
N VAL A 187 6.05 1.78 -0.19
CA VAL A 187 6.05 2.93 -1.11
C VAL A 187 4.95 3.95 -0.75
N SER A 188 3.73 3.47 -0.48
CA SER A 188 2.59 4.31 -0.12
C SER A 188 2.78 4.93 1.27
N GLU A 189 3.24 4.14 2.25
CA GLU A 189 3.54 4.63 3.60
C GLU A 189 4.61 5.73 3.58
N ARG A 190 5.66 5.56 2.77
CA ARG A 190 6.72 6.56 2.57
C ARG A 190 6.19 7.82 1.89
N ALA A 191 5.33 7.69 0.88
CA ALA A 191 4.74 8.82 0.18
C ALA A 191 3.79 9.63 1.08
N LEU A 192 3.08 9.01 2.02
CA LEU A 192 2.25 9.72 2.99
C LEU A 192 3.06 10.47 4.06
N ARG A 193 4.24 9.95 4.46
CA ARG A 193 5.01 10.48 5.60
C ARG A 193 5.27 12.00 5.56
N PRO A 194 5.67 12.63 4.44
CA PRO A 194 5.83 14.08 4.36
C PRO A 194 4.57 14.86 4.74
N SER A 195 3.40 14.41 4.29
CA SER A 195 2.12 15.05 4.63
C SER A 195 1.74 14.87 6.10
N VAL A 196 2.04 13.69 6.67
CA VAL A 196 1.80 13.42 8.10
C VAL A 196 2.66 14.35 8.96
N ILE A 197 3.92 14.56 8.58
CA ILE A 197 4.84 15.47 9.29
C ILE A 197 4.34 16.92 9.21
N GLN A 198 4.00 17.41 8.02
CA GLN A 198 3.47 18.77 7.83
C GLN A 198 2.26 19.04 8.72
N ARG A 199 1.33 18.08 8.78
CA ARG A 199 0.08 18.23 9.53
C ARG A 199 0.25 18.27 11.04
N LYS A 200 1.38 17.78 11.58
CA LYS A 200 1.71 18.00 13.00
C LYS A 200 1.92 19.48 13.34
N VAL A 201 2.32 20.29 12.35
CA VAL A 201 2.50 21.73 12.50
C VAL A 201 1.23 22.49 12.14
N THR A 202 0.56 22.12 11.04
CA THR A 202 -0.62 22.85 10.55
C THR A 202 -1.93 22.47 11.26
N ASN A 203 -1.94 21.35 11.98
CA ASN A 203 -3.12 20.73 12.59
C ASN A 203 -4.27 20.47 11.58
N GLY A 204 -3.90 20.06 10.36
CA GLY A 204 -4.83 19.82 9.26
C GLY A 204 -4.99 21.03 8.32
N TYR A 205 -6.15 21.12 7.67
CA TYR A 205 -6.49 22.16 6.70
C TYR A 205 -7.71 22.96 7.15
N ARG A 206 -7.70 24.26 6.88
CA ARG A 206 -8.80 25.19 7.19
C ARG A 206 -9.84 25.34 6.08
N ALA A 207 -9.63 24.68 4.95
CA ALA A 207 -10.55 24.64 3.82
C ALA A 207 -10.28 23.40 2.96
N LYS A 208 -11.32 22.79 2.39
CA LYS A 208 -11.16 21.66 1.45
C LYS A 208 -10.28 21.99 0.25
N TRP A 209 -10.41 23.19 -0.33
CA TRP A 209 -9.57 23.60 -1.46
C TRP A 209 -8.07 23.61 -1.12
N ALA A 210 -7.70 23.91 0.14
CA ALA A 210 -6.30 23.91 0.57
C ALA A 210 -5.75 22.48 0.67
N ALA A 211 -6.58 21.53 1.11
CA ALA A 211 -6.21 20.10 1.11
C ALA A 211 -6.04 19.59 -0.33
N ASP A 212 -6.91 20.01 -1.25
CA ASP A 212 -6.85 19.63 -2.67
C ASP A 212 -5.63 20.23 -3.37
N ALA A 213 -5.33 21.50 -3.11
CA ALA A 213 -4.14 22.18 -3.62
C ALA A 213 -2.86 21.48 -3.14
N GLU A 214 -2.78 21.12 -1.87
CA GLU A 214 -1.63 20.40 -1.31
C GLU A 214 -1.51 18.99 -1.91
N ALA A 215 -2.62 18.27 -2.07
CA ALA A 215 -2.61 16.96 -2.72
C ALA A 215 -2.15 17.06 -4.18
N ALA A 216 -2.59 18.07 -4.93
CA ALA A 216 -2.17 18.31 -6.31
C ALA A 216 -0.68 18.67 -6.41
N LEU A 217 -0.19 19.56 -5.53
CA LEU A 217 1.21 19.93 -5.46
C LEU A 217 2.10 18.72 -5.13
N ARG A 218 1.73 17.95 -4.11
CA ARG A 218 2.46 16.72 -3.74
C ARG A 218 2.48 15.70 -4.87
N SER A 219 1.34 15.48 -5.53
CA SER A 219 1.29 14.56 -6.67
C SER A 219 2.27 14.97 -7.77
N THR A 220 2.33 16.27 -8.06
CA THR A 220 3.25 16.82 -9.06
C THR A 220 4.71 16.65 -8.62
N VAL A 221 5.04 17.02 -7.39
CA VAL A 221 6.41 16.97 -6.85
C VAL A 221 6.92 15.54 -6.72
N ASP A 222 6.12 14.65 -6.13
CA ASP A 222 6.55 13.29 -5.84
C ASP A 222 6.61 12.45 -7.12
N THR A 223 5.73 12.70 -8.10
CA THR A 223 5.85 12.14 -9.45
C THR A 223 7.07 12.68 -10.20
N ALA A 224 7.36 13.98 -10.12
CA ALA A 224 8.56 14.55 -10.74
C ALA A 224 9.83 13.92 -10.15
N ARG A 225 9.90 13.76 -8.82
CA ARG A 225 11.03 13.08 -8.16
C ARG A 225 11.15 11.63 -8.58
N LEU A 226 10.04 10.90 -8.65
CA LEU A 226 10.01 9.51 -9.06
C LEU A 226 10.56 9.33 -10.48
N THR A 227 10.19 10.23 -11.39
CA THR A 227 10.59 10.20 -12.81
C THR A 227 11.93 10.88 -13.10
N GLY A 228 12.66 11.33 -12.07
CA GLY A 228 13.96 11.99 -12.21
C GLY A 228 13.90 13.44 -12.71
N GLN A 229 12.72 14.05 -12.76
CA GLN A 229 12.52 15.45 -13.11
C GLN A 229 12.77 16.38 -11.92
N LEU A 230 13.21 17.61 -12.22
CA LEU A 230 13.41 18.66 -11.22
C LEU A 230 12.06 19.25 -10.76
N PRO A 231 11.63 19.07 -9.51
CA PRO A 231 10.29 19.48 -9.07
C PRO A 231 10.01 20.97 -9.27
N PHE A 232 11.00 21.83 -9.06
CA PHE A 232 10.85 23.27 -9.30
C PHE A 232 10.49 23.60 -10.75
N ARG A 233 11.15 22.94 -11.72
CA ARG A 233 10.83 23.14 -13.15
C ARG A 233 9.45 22.63 -13.49
N THR A 234 9.06 21.48 -12.95
CA THR A 234 7.72 20.91 -13.15
C THR A 234 6.64 21.83 -12.58
N ILE A 235 6.83 22.38 -11.38
CA ILE A 235 5.90 23.34 -10.78
C ILE A 235 5.85 24.62 -11.62
N LEU A 236 7.00 25.19 -11.98
CA LEU A 236 7.06 26.43 -12.77
C LEU A 236 6.36 26.25 -14.12
N GLY A 237 6.61 25.16 -14.82
CA GLY A 237 5.94 24.86 -16.08
C GLY A 237 4.43 24.70 -15.94
N ALA A 238 3.95 24.18 -14.80
CA ALA A 238 2.53 24.06 -14.52
C ALA A 238 1.86 25.38 -14.09
N ILE A 239 2.62 26.43 -13.75
CA ILE A 239 2.07 27.75 -13.37
C ILE A 239 2.18 28.75 -14.53
N SER A 240 3.21 28.61 -15.36
CA SER A 240 3.51 29.52 -16.48
C SER A 240 2.82 29.16 -17.80
N ALA A 241 2.09 28.03 -17.86
CA ALA A 241 1.34 27.59 -19.04
C ALA A 241 -0.01 28.31 -19.16
#